data_AF-A0A011PA03-F1
#
_entry.id   AF-A0A011PA03-F1
#
_cell.length_a   1.000
_cell.length_b   1.000
_cell.length_c   1.000
_cell.angle_alpha   90.00
_cell.angle_beta   90.00
_cell.angle_gamma   90.00
#
_symmetry.space_group_name_H-M   'P 1'
#
loop_
_entity.id
_entity.type
_entity.pdbx_description
1 polymer ?
#
loop_
_entity_poly.entity_id
_entity_poly.type
_entity_poly.pdbx_seq_one_letter_code
_entity_poly.pdbx_strand_id
1 'polypeptide(L)'
;MANDNAKSAHTDRLIADAVRNRQSREAGYREQALKIYPWICGRCSREFSHHNLRELTVHHRDHNHDNNPGDGSNWELLCLYCHDNEHSRQLDADAARQAGIDSSGAKTRAVATGQPFANLKDLLKRN
;
A
#
# COMPACT_ATOMS: atom_id res chain seq x y z
N MET A 1 -25.76 -31.42 -19.49
CA MET A 1 -24.39 -31.87 -19.83
C MET A 1 -23.75 -31.04 -20.94
N ALA A 2 -24.22 -31.04 -22.20
CA ALA A 2 -23.59 -30.21 -23.26
C ALA A 2 -23.78 -28.68 -23.05
N ASN A 3 -24.93 -28.27 -22.50
CA ASN A 3 -25.27 -26.87 -22.27
C ASN A 3 -24.52 -26.24 -21.07
N ASP A 4 -24.08 -27.07 -20.12
CA ASP A 4 -23.35 -26.62 -18.93
C ASP A 4 -21.88 -26.34 -19.25
N ASN A 5 -21.30 -27.13 -20.16
CA ASN A 5 -19.93 -26.96 -20.63
C ASN A 5 -19.77 -25.68 -21.48
N ALA A 6 -20.76 -25.35 -22.30
CA ALA A 6 -20.78 -24.10 -23.08
C ALA A 6 -20.90 -22.84 -22.19
N LYS A 7 -21.68 -22.92 -21.10
CA LYS A 7 -21.79 -21.83 -20.11
C LYS A 7 -20.50 -21.66 -19.30
N SER A 8 -19.84 -22.75 -18.92
CA SER A 8 -18.52 -22.71 -18.27
C SER A 8 -17.50 -22.05 -19.20
N ALA A 9 -17.39 -22.49 -20.45
CA ALA A 9 -16.45 -21.94 -21.42
C ALA A 9 -16.70 -20.45 -21.74
N HIS A 10 -17.95 -19.99 -21.68
CA HIS A 10 -18.28 -18.57 -21.83
C HIS A 10 -17.85 -17.76 -20.59
N THR A 11 -18.13 -18.29 -19.39
CA THR A 11 -17.74 -17.67 -18.12
C THR A 11 -16.23 -17.56 -17.98
N ASP A 12 -15.50 -18.64 -18.30
CA ASP A 12 -14.04 -18.67 -18.28
C ASP A 12 -13.43 -17.63 -19.24
N ARG A 13 -14.05 -17.44 -20.41
CA ARG A 13 -13.62 -16.44 -21.40
C ARG A 13 -13.86 -15.01 -20.90
N LEU A 14 -15.02 -14.75 -20.29
CA LEU A 14 -15.33 -13.45 -19.66
C LEU A 14 -14.37 -13.12 -18.52
N ILE A 15 -14.05 -14.10 -17.66
CA ILE A 15 -13.09 -13.95 -16.57
C ILE A 15 -11.70 -13.64 -17.15
N ALA A 16 -11.26 -14.40 -18.16
CA ALA A 16 -9.97 -14.17 -18.81
C ALA A 16 -9.87 -12.78 -19.46
N ASP A 17 -10.94 -12.30 -20.11
CA ASP A 17 -10.99 -10.95 -20.68
C ASP A 17 -10.97 -9.86 -19.62
N ALA A 18 -11.68 -10.05 -18.51
CA ALA A 18 -11.64 -9.12 -17.38
C ALA A 18 -10.24 -9.00 -16.78
N VAL A 19 -9.55 -10.13 -16.59
CA VAL A 19 -8.16 -10.16 -16.09
C VAL A 19 -7.21 -9.46 -17.08
N ARG A 20 -7.31 -9.74 -18.38
CA ARG A 20 -6.48 -9.09 -19.41
C ARG A 20 -6.69 -7.57 -19.46
N ASN A 21 -7.94 -7.12 -19.44
CA ASN A 21 -8.28 -5.70 -19.48
C ASN A 21 -7.82 -4.97 -18.21
N ARG A 22 -7.85 -5.64 -17.06
CA ARG A 22 -7.29 -5.12 -15.83
C ARG A 22 -5.77 -4.97 -15.97
N GLN A 23 -5.07 -6.03 -16.36
CA GLN A 23 -3.61 -6.01 -16.53
C GLN A 23 -3.12 -4.95 -17.53
N SER A 24 -3.86 -4.72 -18.64
CA SER A 24 -3.48 -3.70 -19.62
C SER A 24 -3.62 -2.27 -19.08
N ARG A 25 -4.66 -2.00 -18.28
CA ARG A 25 -4.84 -0.72 -17.57
C ARG A 25 -3.76 -0.53 -16.50
N GLU A 26 -3.48 -1.59 -15.74
CA GLU A 26 -2.44 -1.62 -14.71
C GLU A 26 -1.05 -1.37 -15.30
N ALA A 27 -0.74 -1.96 -16.46
CA ALA A 27 0.49 -1.70 -17.19
C ALA A 27 0.61 -0.22 -17.60
N GLY A 28 -0.47 0.38 -18.09
CA GLY A 28 -0.48 1.78 -18.54
C GLY A 28 -0.08 2.78 -17.46
N TYR A 29 -0.81 2.80 -16.33
CA TYR A 29 -0.49 3.74 -15.25
C TYR A 29 0.81 3.37 -14.52
N ARG A 30 1.16 2.08 -14.44
CA ARG A 30 2.43 1.64 -13.84
C ARG A 30 3.62 2.15 -14.64
N GLU A 31 3.60 1.97 -15.95
CA GLU A 31 4.64 2.47 -16.83
C GLU A 31 4.78 3.99 -16.73
N GLN A 32 3.64 4.69 -16.60
CA GLN A 32 3.64 6.14 -16.42
C GLN A 32 4.24 6.55 -15.06
N ALA A 33 3.84 5.90 -13.97
CA ALA A 33 4.38 6.15 -12.64
C ALA A 33 5.90 5.92 -12.59
N LEU A 34 6.39 4.84 -13.20
CA LEU A 34 7.82 4.52 -13.27
C LEU A 34 8.64 5.52 -14.11
N LYS A 35 7.99 6.32 -14.97
CA LYS A 35 8.65 7.39 -15.75
C LYS A 35 8.75 8.70 -14.99
N ILE A 36 7.78 9.02 -14.12
CA ILE A 36 7.69 10.32 -13.43
C ILE A 36 8.21 10.28 -11.99
N TYR A 37 8.27 9.10 -11.36
CA TYR A 37 8.76 8.94 -9.99
C TYR A 37 10.14 8.28 -9.91
N PRO A 38 10.94 8.63 -8.89
CA PRO A 38 12.17 7.90 -8.60
C PRO A 38 11.83 6.46 -8.19
N TRP A 39 12.73 5.53 -8.50
CA TRP A 39 12.55 4.11 -8.18
C TRP A 39 12.90 3.82 -6.72
N ILE A 40 12.19 4.50 -5.82
CA ILE A 40 12.38 4.46 -4.38
C ILE A 40 11.01 4.26 -3.73
N CYS A 41 10.92 3.37 -2.74
CA CYS A 41 9.72 3.18 -1.95
C CYS A 41 9.45 4.42 -1.07
N GLY A 42 8.26 5.03 -1.21
CA GLY A 42 7.84 6.21 -0.45
C GLY A 42 7.74 6.02 1.08
N ARG A 43 7.71 4.76 1.56
CA ARG A 43 7.56 4.44 2.99
C ARG A 43 8.85 4.00 3.68
N CYS A 44 9.58 3.06 3.07
CA CYS A 44 10.81 2.52 3.67
C CYS A 44 12.10 3.05 3.03
N SER A 45 11.99 3.91 2.01
CA SER A 45 13.14 4.48 1.27
C SER A 45 14.05 3.43 0.61
N ARG A 46 13.60 2.17 0.47
CA ARG A 46 14.32 1.15 -0.29
C ARG A 46 14.40 1.58 -1.76
N GLU A 47 15.61 1.58 -2.32
CA GLU A 47 15.86 1.88 -3.72
C GLU A 47 15.76 0.60 -4.59
N PHE A 48 15.35 0.79 -5.83
CA PHE A 48 15.14 -0.25 -6.82
C PHE A 48 15.95 0.03 -8.08
N SER A 49 16.30 -1.05 -8.75
CA SER A 49 17.02 -1.09 -10.02
C SER A 49 16.22 -1.88 -11.04
N HIS A 50 16.66 -1.89 -12.29
CA HIS A 50 16.05 -2.70 -13.35
C HIS A 50 15.88 -4.19 -12.96
N HIS A 51 16.77 -4.74 -12.13
CA HIS A 51 16.73 -6.16 -11.73
C HIS A 51 15.57 -6.50 -10.79
N ASN A 52 15.12 -5.54 -9.96
CA ASN A 52 14.10 -5.75 -8.94
C ASN A 52 12.91 -4.79 -9.07
N LEU A 53 12.83 -4.00 -10.15
CA LEU A 53 11.77 -3.00 -10.36
C LEU A 53 10.35 -3.59 -10.32
N ARG A 54 10.19 -4.88 -10.64
CA ARG A 54 8.93 -5.60 -10.49
C ARG A 54 8.38 -5.61 -9.05
N GLU A 55 9.23 -5.43 -8.05
CA GLU A 55 8.85 -5.36 -6.63
C GLU A 55 8.39 -3.96 -6.19
N LEU A 56 8.52 -2.94 -7.04
CA LEU A 56 8.03 -1.59 -6.80
C LEU A 56 6.67 -1.44 -7.47
N THR A 57 5.61 -1.26 -6.69
CA THR A 57 4.21 -1.20 -7.13
C THR A 57 3.63 0.20 -7.00
N VAL A 58 2.59 0.49 -7.79
CA VAL A 58 1.83 1.73 -7.67
C VAL A 58 0.71 1.51 -6.66
N HIS A 59 0.63 2.39 -5.68
CA HIS A 59 -0.46 2.50 -4.72
C HIS A 59 -1.30 3.74 -5.04
N HIS A 60 -2.62 3.61 -5.05
CA HIS A 60 -3.56 4.72 -5.24
C HIS A 60 -3.91 5.34 -3.89
N ARG A 61 -3.59 6.62 -3.69
CA ARG A 61 -3.79 7.33 -2.41
C ARG A 61 -5.25 7.39 -1.99
N ASP A 62 -6.15 7.57 -2.96
CA ASP A 62 -7.59 7.58 -2.75
C ASP A 62 -8.24 6.18 -2.83
N HIS A 63 -7.44 5.13 -3.04
CA HIS A 63 -7.87 3.73 -3.22
C HIS A 63 -8.77 3.49 -4.44
N ASN A 64 -8.91 4.47 -5.34
CA ASN A 64 -9.66 4.36 -6.57
C ASN A 64 -8.72 4.05 -7.74
N HIS A 65 -8.69 2.79 -8.17
CA HIS A 65 -7.84 2.32 -9.27
C HIS A 65 -8.20 2.89 -10.65
N ASP A 66 -9.36 3.53 -10.80
CA ASP A 66 -9.75 4.20 -12.05
C ASP A 66 -9.30 5.68 -12.07
N ASN A 67 -8.97 6.28 -10.92
CA ASN A 67 -8.47 7.66 -10.83
C ASN A 67 -6.96 7.73 -11.13
N ASN A 68 -6.64 7.87 -12.41
CA ASN A 68 -5.28 7.80 -12.95
C ASN A 68 -4.86 9.14 -13.60
N PRO A 69 -4.62 10.19 -12.79
CA PRO A 69 -4.26 11.50 -13.31
C PRO A 69 -2.86 11.45 -13.96
N GLY A 70 -2.69 12.14 -15.08
CA GLY A 70 -1.47 12.04 -15.89
C GLY A 70 -0.21 12.61 -15.23
N ASP A 71 -0.37 13.42 -14.18
CA ASP A 71 0.70 13.96 -13.36
C ASP A 71 1.10 13.04 -12.19
N GLY A 72 0.40 11.91 -12.03
CA GLY A 72 0.62 10.95 -10.95
C GLY A 72 0.14 11.40 -9.57
N SER A 73 -0.56 12.52 -9.44
CA SER A 73 -0.97 13.11 -8.14
C SER A 73 -1.71 12.15 -7.19
N ASN A 74 -2.37 11.11 -7.73
CA ASN A 74 -3.05 10.07 -6.95
C ASN A 74 -2.19 8.82 -6.65
N TRP A 75 -0.92 8.80 -7.04
CA TRP A 75 -0.05 7.62 -6.94
C TRP A 75 1.02 7.79 -5.85
N GLU A 76 1.50 6.65 -5.37
CA GLU A 76 2.73 6.50 -4.59
C GLU A 76 3.42 5.21 -5.02
N LEU A 77 4.76 5.21 -5.13
CA LEU A 77 5.52 3.98 -5.39
C LEU A 77 5.90 3.31 -4.07
N LEU A 78 5.46 2.07 -3.88
CA LEU A 78 5.69 1.29 -2.66
C LEU A 78 6.33 -0.06 -3.01
N CYS A 79 7.22 -0.55 -2.14
CA CYS A 79 7.64 -1.94 -2.23
C CYS A 79 6.47 -2.87 -1.86
N LEU A 80 6.49 -4.12 -2.35
CA LEU A 80 5.45 -5.12 -2.05
C LEU A 80 5.04 -5.15 -0.56
N TYR A 81 6.01 -5.14 0.36
CA TYR A 81 5.74 -5.19 1.79
C TYR A 81 5.07 -3.92 2.33
N CYS A 82 5.50 -2.74 1.88
CA CYS A 82 4.89 -1.49 2.30
C CYS A 82 3.50 -1.32 1.69
N HIS A 83 3.30 -1.81 0.47
CA HIS A 83 2.02 -1.78 -0.21
C HIS A 83 0.99 -2.63 0.54
N ASP A 84 1.33 -3.90 0.81
CA ASP A 84 0.47 -4.80 1.56
C ASP A 84 0.18 -4.26 2.97
N ASN A 85 1.18 -3.67 3.64
CA ASN A 85 0.98 -3.09 4.96
C ASN A 85 0.01 -1.90 4.96
N GLU A 86 0.05 -1.04 3.93
CA GLU A 86 -0.89 0.08 3.81
C GLU A 86 -2.33 -0.42 3.65
N HIS A 87 -2.52 -1.44 2.80
CA HIS A 87 -3.82 -2.07 2.62
C HIS A 87 -4.33 -2.71 3.93
N SER A 88 -3.46 -3.42 4.67
CA SER A 88 -3.83 -3.97 5.97
C SER A 88 -4.22 -2.91 6.99
N ARG A 89 -3.47 -1.79 7.07
CA ARG A 89 -3.80 -0.67 7.97
C ARG A 89 -5.16 -0.08 7.68
N GLN A 90 -5.53 0.02 6.39
CA GLN A 90 -6.85 0.52 5.99
C GLN A 90 -7.96 -0.43 6.46
N LEU A 91 -7.81 -1.74 6.24
CA LEU A 91 -8.76 -2.74 6.71
C LEU A 91 -8.90 -2.73 8.24
N ASP A 92 -7.77 -2.63 8.95
CA ASP A 92 -7.75 -2.53 10.41
C ASP A 92 -8.45 -1.25 10.90
N ALA A 93 -8.23 -0.11 10.22
CA ALA A 93 -8.88 1.15 10.54
C ALA A 93 -10.39 1.08 10.30
N ASP A 94 -10.84 0.46 9.21
CA ASP A 94 -12.25 0.28 8.91
C ASP A 94 -12.92 -0.69 9.90
N ALA A 95 -12.24 -1.77 10.28
CA ALA A 95 -12.69 -2.69 11.33
C ALA A 95 -12.79 -1.98 12.70
N ALA A 96 -11.81 -1.17 13.07
CA ALA A 96 -11.83 -0.37 14.30
C ALA A 96 -13.01 0.61 14.31
N ARG A 97 -13.27 1.30 13.20
CA ARG A 97 -14.43 2.20 13.05
C ARG A 97 -15.76 1.46 13.22
N GLN A 98 -15.88 0.27 12.61
CA GLN A 98 -17.08 -0.58 12.76
C GLN A 98 -17.27 -1.08 14.20
N ALA A 99 -16.18 -1.35 14.90
CA ALA A 99 -16.18 -1.72 16.32
C ALA A 99 -16.43 -0.54 17.27
N GLY A 100 -16.61 0.68 16.76
CA GLY A 100 -16.78 1.89 17.58
C GLY A 100 -15.51 2.31 18.31
N ILE A 101 -14.34 1.82 17.89
CA ILE A 101 -13.04 2.25 18.37
C ILE A 101 -12.63 3.46 17.54
N ASP A 102 -12.85 4.64 18.09
CA ASP A 102 -12.46 5.89 17.49
C ASP A 102 -10.96 6.17 17.71
N SER A 103 -10.31 6.81 16.74
CA SER A 103 -8.93 7.31 16.90
C SER A 103 -8.82 8.34 18.03
N SER A 104 -9.96 8.90 18.46
CA SER A 104 -10.16 9.72 19.66
C SER A 104 -10.20 8.94 20.97
N GLY A 105 -9.94 7.63 20.95
CA GLY A 105 -9.58 6.81 22.11
C GLY A 105 -8.27 7.22 22.82
N ALA A 106 -7.86 8.49 22.71
CA ALA A 106 -7.13 9.18 23.76
C ALA A 106 -8.03 9.29 25.01
N LYS A 107 -8.36 8.14 25.62
CA LYS A 107 -8.47 8.12 27.08
C LYS A 107 -7.20 8.78 27.55
N THR A 108 -7.31 9.94 28.20
CA THR A 108 -6.22 10.71 28.81
C THR A 108 -5.14 9.75 29.29
N ARG A 109 -4.13 9.48 28.46
CA ARG A 109 -3.04 8.59 28.84
C ARG A 109 -2.36 9.34 29.96
N ALA A 110 -2.32 8.74 31.14
CA ALA A 110 -1.57 9.31 32.25
C ALA A 110 -0.19 9.69 31.72
N VAL A 111 0.19 10.95 31.93
CA VAL A 111 1.48 11.47 31.47
C VAL A 111 2.57 10.53 31.99
N ALA A 112 3.40 10.00 31.09
CA ALA A 112 4.49 9.12 31.48
C ALA A 112 5.48 9.93 32.33
N THR A 113 5.54 9.64 33.63
CA THR A 113 6.42 10.31 34.59
C THR A 113 7.82 9.68 34.68
N GLY A 114 8.04 8.57 33.96
CA GLY A 114 9.33 7.88 33.94
C GLY A 114 10.40 8.70 33.22
N GLN A 115 11.53 8.98 33.89
CA GLN A 115 12.72 9.59 33.29
C GLN A 115 13.83 8.53 33.12
N PRO A 116 13.77 7.65 32.10
CA PRO A 116 14.72 6.54 31.93
C PRO A 116 16.15 7.01 31.65
N PHE A 117 16.32 8.26 31.21
CA PHE A 117 17.61 8.86 30.89
C PHE A 117 18.07 9.92 31.89
N ALA A 118 17.42 10.04 33.06
CA ALA A 118 17.76 11.05 34.07
C ALA A 118 19.26 11.04 34.45
N ASN A 119 19.89 9.86 34.38
CA ASN A 119 21.29 9.67 34.76
C ASN A 119 22.23 9.44 33.55
N LEU A 120 21.79 9.70 32.32
CA LEU A 120 22.59 9.46 31.12
C LEU A 120 23.85 10.33 31.09
N LYS A 121 23.76 11.58 31.57
CA LYS A 121 24.88 12.53 31.60
C LYS A 121 26.05 12.05 32.44
N ASP A 122 25.79 11.41 33.58
CA ASP A 122 26.86 10.94 34.47
C ASP A 122 27.45 9.61 34.00
N LEU A 123 26.67 8.79 33.28
CA LEU A 123 27.20 7.62 32.57
C LEU A 123 28.16 8.02 31.45
N LEU A 124 27.85 9.07 30.69
CA LEU A 124 28.71 9.56 29.60
C LEU A 124 30.03 10.20 30.06
N LYS A 125 30.11 10.62 31.33
CA LYS A 125 31.32 11.20 31.94
C LYS A 125 32.24 10.16 32.58
N ARG A 126 31.84 8.89 32.64
CA ARG A 126 32.64 7.79 33.22
C ARG A 126 33.59 7.12 32.21
N ASN A 127 33.84 7.78 31.08
CA ASN A 127 34.87 7.40 30.10
C ASN A 127 36.07 8.35 30.17
#